data_AF-A0A6A6FDN7-F1
#
_entry.id   AF-A0A6A6FDN7-F1
#
_cell.length_a   1.000
_cell.length_b   1.000
_cell.length_c   1.000
_cell.angle_alpha   90.00
_cell.angle_beta   90.00
_cell.angle_gamma   90.00
#
_symmetry.space_group_name_H-M   'P 1'
#
loop_
_entity.id
_entity.type
_entity.pdbx_description
1 polymer ?
#
loop_
_entity_poly.entity_id
_entity_poly.type
_entity_poly.pdbx_seq_one_letter_code
_entity_poly.pdbx_strand_id
1 'polypeptide(L)'
;MVPNHVYEHYMTLIIHPAPLGDVGPSALNWVLMGDDGSIDDCNALLQKLHQGDISPGRSHWGLTVLQAIEEFDAGPVWAFEQFNIDIDQPGLTKSELYRDHITRSAITATLAAIRRIQDAAALSHVGEGLVTWNISPSLQASLEFGVLWIDFEVEEDLRKTAHVHFNFYNGRHVDNTVLPHLIEALDYILSQATAC
;
A
#
# COMPACT_ATOMS: atom_id res chain seq x y z
N MET A 1 14.32 -6.05 -15.87
CA MET A 1 13.81 -4.67 -15.94
C MET A 1 12.94 -4.53 -17.18
N VAL A 2 11.89 -3.71 -17.11
CA VAL A 2 11.08 -3.38 -18.29
C VAL A 2 11.91 -2.45 -19.18
N PRO A 3 12.00 -2.69 -20.50
CA PRO A 3 12.70 -1.76 -21.41
C PRO A 3 12.08 -0.36 -21.42
N ASN A 4 12.92 0.68 -21.50
CA ASN A 4 12.46 2.08 -21.46
C ASN A 4 11.42 2.44 -22.52
N HIS A 5 11.63 1.99 -23.75
CA HIS A 5 10.67 2.23 -24.84
C HIS A 5 9.27 1.66 -24.55
N VAL A 6 9.13 0.71 -23.62
CA VAL A 6 7.82 0.20 -23.21
C VAL A 6 7.17 1.15 -22.21
N TYR A 7 7.82 1.45 -21.08
CA TYR A 7 7.21 2.26 -20.03
C TYR A 7 7.10 3.76 -20.38
N GLU A 8 7.89 4.24 -21.36
CA GLU A 8 7.79 5.60 -21.89
C GLU A 8 6.59 5.79 -22.85
N HIS A 9 6.10 4.70 -23.45
CA HIS A 9 5.02 4.76 -24.47
C HIS A 9 3.71 4.13 -24.00
N TYR A 10 3.76 3.22 -23.03
CA TYR A 10 2.60 2.51 -22.51
C TYR A 10 2.56 2.62 -20.98
N MET A 11 1.39 2.96 -20.43
CA MET A 11 1.13 2.85 -18.99
C MET A 11 1.46 1.43 -18.53
N THR A 12 2.56 1.30 -17.79
CA THR A 12 3.11 0.01 -17.37
C THR A 12 3.09 -0.07 -15.86
N LEU A 13 2.42 -1.10 -15.33
CA LEU A 13 2.31 -1.34 -13.89
C LEU A 13 3.21 -2.51 -13.47
N ILE A 14 3.85 -2.37 -12.33
CA ILE A 14 4.65 -3.37 -11.65
C ILE A 14 3.90 -3.78 -10.38
N ILE A 15 3.73 -5.09 -10.20
CA ILE A 15 3.24 -5.67 -8.95
C ILE A 15 4.45 -6.02 -8.10
N HIS A 16 4.64 -5.26 -7.03
CA HIS A 16 5.73 -5.43 -6.08
C HIS A 16 5.20 -6.11 -4.80
N PRO A 17 5.62 -7.35 -4.46
CA PRO A 17 5.09 -8.12 -3.33
C PRO A 17 5.67 -7.68 -1.98
N ALA A 18 5.69 -6.38 -1.74
CA ALA A 18 6.15 -5.74 -0.51
C ALA A 18 5.31 -4.50 -0.21
N PRO A 19 5.30 -4.04 1.05
CA PRO A 19 4.60 -2.82 1.42
C PRO A 19 5.29 -1.58 0.81
N LEU A 20 4.68 -0.42 1.01
CA LEU A 20 5.14 0.83 0.45
C LEU A 20 6.57 1.16 0.90
N GLY A 21 7.42 1.56 -0.06
CA GLY A 21 8.80 1.99 0.20
C GLY A 21 9.82 0.85 0.24
N ASP A 22 9.38 -0.41 0.41
CA ASP A 22 10.27 -1.54 0.19
C ASP A 22 10.67 -1.63 -1.28
N VAL A 23 11.94 -1.95 -1.51
CA VAL A 23 12.54 -2.05 -2.84
C VAL A 23 13.34 -3.33 -2.97
N GLY A 24 13.35 -3.88 -4.18
CA GLY A 24 14.24 -4.99 -4.52
C GLY A 24 13.57 -6.35 -4.61
N PRO A 25 14.27 -7.34 -5.18
CA PRO A 25 13.67 -8.58 -5.66
C PRO A 25 13.36 -9.62 -4.56
N SER A 26 13.76 -9.35 -3.32
CA SER A 26 13.80 -10.34 -2.22
C SER A 26 13.07 -9.89 -0.96
N ALA A 27 12.19 -8.90 -1.03
CA ALA A 27 11.48 -8.35 0.14
C ALA A 27 10.84 -9.44 1.02
N LEU A 28 10.17 -10.43 0.41
CA LEU A 28 9.59 -11.56 1.15
C LEU A 28 10.62 -12.47 1.85
N ASN A 29 11.84 -12.59 1.31
CA ASN A 29 12.89 -13.33 2.01
C ASN A 29 13.32 -12.57 3.27
N TRP A 30 13.47 -11.24 3.17
CA TRP A 30 13.90 -10.40 4.28
C TRP A 30 12.93 -10.49 5.45
N VAL A 31 11.63 -10.31 5.21
CA VAL A 31 10.62 -10.41 6.29
C VAL A 31 10.59 -11.81 6.92
N LEU A 32 10.71 -12.86 6.11
CA LEU A 32 10.76 -14.24 6.63
C LEU A 32 12.04 -14.55 7.42
N MET A 33 13.12 -13.79 7.22
CA MET A 33 14.33 -13.88 8.01
C MET A 33 14.27 -13.03 9.30
N GLY A 34 13.16 -12.33 9.55
CA GLY A 34 12.97 -11.50 10.73
C GLY A 34 13.28 -10.01 10.51
N ASP A 35 13.33 -9.54 9.26
CA ASP A 35 13.37 -8.09 9.01
C ASP A 35 12.12 -7.43 9.63
N ASP A 36 12.36 -6.38 10.41
CA ASP A 36 11.36 -5.52 11.04
C ASP A 36 11.18 -4.18 10.31
N GLY A 37 11.95 -3.95 9.25
CA GLY A 37 11.95 -2.70 8.47
C GLY A 37 12.69 -1.55 9.15
N SER A 38 13.47 -1.82 10.20
CA SER A 38 14.19 -0.76 10.92
C SER A 38 15.53 -0.38 10.27
N ILE A 39 16.02 -1.15 9.29
CA ILE A 39 17.33 -0.98 8.66
C ILE A 39 17.20 -1.13 7.15
N ASP A 40 17.49 -0.07 6.40
CA ASP A 40 17.46 -0.08 4.94
C ASP A 40 18.71 -0.74 4.31
N ASP A 41 19.88 -0.61 4.96
CA ASP A 41 21.12 -1.21 4.45
C ASP A 41 21.14 -2.73 4.67
N CYS A 42 21.19 -3.48 3.57
CA CYS A 42 21.14 -4.94 3.60
C CYS A 42 22.32 -5.57 4.38
N ASN A 43 23.51 -4.95 4.38
CA ASN A 43 24.65 -5.52 5.11
C ASN A 43 24.50 -5.33 6.62
N ALA A 44 24.06 -4.14 7.05
CA ALA A 44 23.74 -3.86 8.44
C ALA A 44 22.58 -4.72 8.93
N LEU A 45 21.54 -4.92 8.11
CA LEU A 45 20.43 -5.82 8.42
C LEU A 45 20.91 -7.26 8.57
N LEU A 46 21.71 -7.79 7.64
CA LEU A 46 22.29 -9.12 7.76
C LEU A 46 23.15 -9.28 9.02
N GLN A 47 23.90 -8.25 9.40
CA GLN A 47 24.68 -8.27 10.62
C GLN A 47 23.77 -8.31 11.87
N LYS A 48 22.70 -7.50 11.91
CA LYS A 48 21.67 -7.54 12.96
C LYS A 48 21.03 -8.93 13.04
N LEU A 49 20.60 -9.50 11.92
CA LEU A 49 19.95 -10.81 11.89
C LEU A 49 20.89 -11.96 12.30
N HIS A 50 22.20 -11.82 12.07
CA HIS A 50 23.19 -12.84 12.45
C HIS A 50 23.63 -12.75 13.91
N GLN A 51 23.78 -11.54 14.46
CA GLN A 51 24.44 -11.31 15.76
C GLN A 51 23.57 -10.62 16.80
N GLY A 52 22.42 -10.06 16.40
CA GLY A 52 21.53 -9.29 17.25
C GLY A 52 20.64 -10.16 18.12
N ASP A 53 19.99 -9.50 19.08
CA ASP A 53 18.94 -10.11 19.87
C ASP A 53 17.72 -10.44 19.01
N ILE A 54 17.02 -11.50 19.37
CA ILE A 54 15.77 -11.89 18.69
C ILE A 54 14.71 -10.84 19.00
N SER A 55 14.26 -10.13 17.98
CA SER A 55 13.15 -9.19 18.04
C SER A 55 11.97 -9.72 17.20
N PRO A 56 10.72 -9.35 17.55
CA PRO A 56 9.59 -9.61 16.67
C PRO A 56 9.81 -8.97 15.30
N GLY A 57 9.51 -9.71 14.23
CA GLY A 57 9.51 -9.15 12.87
C GLY A 57 8.29 -8.24 12.63
N ARG A 58 8.08 -7.88 11.37
CA ARG A 58 6.88 -7.09 10.99
C ARG A 58 5.60 -7.87 11.29
N SER A 59 4.62 -7.22 11.91
CA SER A 59 3.28 -7.78 12.16
C SER A 59 2.33 -7.67 10.96
N HIS A 60 2.69 -6.85 9.97
CA HIS A 60 1.96 -6.66 8.75
C HIS A 60 2.91 -6.69 7.56
N TRP A 61 2.41 -7.23 6.46
CA TRP A 61 3.05 -7.16 5.17
C TRP A 61 2.10 -6.54 4.15
N GLY A 62 2.58 -6.33 2.93
CA GLY A 62 1.75 -5.75 1.91
C GLY A 62 2.21 -6.06 0.51
N LEU A 63 1.48 -5.47 -0.43
CA LEU A 63 1.74 -5.51 -1.85
C LEU A 63 1.47 -4.14 -2.44
N THR A 64 2.34 -3.69 -3.32
CA THR A 64 2.27 -2.39 -3.97
C THR A 64 2.14 -2.56 -5.48
N VAL A 65 1.22 -1.84 -6.09
CA VAL A 65 1.11 -1.68 -7.54
C VAL A 65 1.65 -0.31 -7.88
N LEU A 66 2.80 -0.26 -8.56
CA LEU A 66 3.51 0.96 -8.92
C LEU A 66 3.68 1.08 -10.42
N GLN A 67 3.83 2.30 -10.90
CA GLN A 67 4.13 2.55 -12.30
C GLN A 67 5.62 2.31 -12.59
N ALA A 68 5.94 1.70 -13.72
CA ALA A 68 7.33 1.53 -14.13
C ALA A 68 7.97 2.88 -14.48
N ILE A 69 9.14 3.15 -13.88
CA ILE A 69 10.05 4.25 -14.20
C ILE A 69 11.48 3.70 -14.35
N GLU A 70 12.48 4.58 -14.54
CA GLU A 70 13.88 4.17 -14.66
C GLU A 70 14.41 3.56 -13.35
N GLU A 71 14.03 4.15 -12.22
CA GLU A 71 14.39 3.72 -10.87
C GLU A 71 13.59 2.47 -10.43
N PHE A 72 14.31 1.50 -9.88
CA PHE A 72 13.73 0.20 -9.49
C PHE A 72 12.77 0.34 -8.31
N ASP A 73 11.55 -0.18 -8.46
CA ASP A 73 10.49 -0.17 -7.44
C ASP A 73 10.18 1.22 -6.83
N ALA A 74 10.54 2.31 -7.53
CA ALA A 74 10.43 3.68 -7.00
C ALA A 74 9.41 4.56 -7.74
N GLY A 75 8.62 3.95 -8.62
CA GLY A 75 7.62 4.67 -9.40
C GLY A 75 6.39 5.11 -8.60
N PRO A 76 5.58 6.03 -9.16
CA PRO A 76 4.31 6.42 -8.57
C PRO A 76 3.46 5.21 -8.24
N VAL A 77 2.97 5.13 -7.01
CA VAL A 77 2.09 4.04 -6.59
C VAL A 77 0.68 4.29 -7.18
N TRP A 78 -0.04 3.24 -7.53
CA TRP A 78 -1.43 3.33 -7.98
C TRP A 78 -2.38 2.70 -6.97
N ALA A 79 -1.94 1.63 -6.32
CA ALA A 79 -2.65 0.99 -5.22
C ALA A 79 -1.69 0.19 -4.36
N PHE A 80 -2.11 -0.13 -3.15
CA PHE A 80 -1.48 -1.16 -2.33
C PHE A 80 -2.56 -1.91 -1.58
N GLU A 81 -2.19 -3.06 -1.04
CA GLU A 81 -3.00 -3.83 -0.10
C GLU A 81 -2.09 -4.26 1.05
N GLN A 82 -2.65 -4.34 2.26
CA GLN A 82 -1.94 -4.75 3.46
C GLN A 82 -2.67 -5.93 4.10
N PHE A 83 -1.90 -6.82 4.72
CA PHE A 83 -2.44 -7.96 5.45
C PHE A 83 -1.56 -8.30 6.65
N ASN A 84 -2.15 -8.96 7.65
CA ASN A 84 -1.43 -9.42 8.82
C ASN A 84 -0.49 -10.56 8.44
N ILE A 85 0.70 -10.56 9.00
CA ILE A 85 1.66 -11.66 8.84
C ILE A 85 2.16 -12.06 10.23
N ASP A 86 2.27 -13.37 10.43
CA ASP A 86 2.93 -13.96 11.60
C ASP A 86 4.07 -14.84 11.08
N ILE A 87 5.29 -14.30 11.09
CA ILE A 87 6.46 -15.01 10.55
C ILE A 87 6.87 -16.22 11.39
N ASP A 88 6.44 -16.27 12.66
CA ASP A 88 6.71 -17.38 13.58
C ASP A 88 5.64 -18.48 13.48
N GLN A 89 4.60 -18.27 12.66
CA GLN A 89 3.55 -19.26 12.42
C GLN A 89 4.15 -20.57 11.87
N PRO A 90 3.90 -21.73 12.53
CA PRO A 90 4.38 -23.01 12.03
C PRO A 90 3.88 -23.32 10.62
N GLY A 91 4.81 -23.61 9.72
CA GLY A 91 4.49 -23.98 8.34
C GLY A 91 4.32 -22.80 7.38
N LEU A 92 4.48 -21.55 7.84
CA LEU A 92 4.54 -20.41 6.94
C LEU A 92 5.78 -20.55 6.05
N THR A 93 5.57 -20.46 4.73
CA THR A 93 6.66 -20.47 3.75
C THR A 93 6.45 -19.35 2.76
N LYS A 94 7.52 -18.96 2.06
CA LYS A 94 7.43 -18.02 0.93
C LYS A 94 6.39 -18.47 -0.10
N SER A 95 6.35 -19.77 -0.40
CA SER A 95 5.38 -20.30 -1.36
C SER A 95 3.94 -20.17 -0.86
N GLU A 96 3.71 -20.33 0.44
CA GLU A 96 2.38 -20.16 1.03
C GLU A 96 1.92 -18.71 1.00
N LEU A 97 2.82 -17.78 1.35
CA LEU A 97 2.56 -16.34 1.20
C LEU A 97 2.21 -15.96 -0.24
N TYR A 98 2.93 -16.50 -1.23
CA TYR A 98 2.58 -16.25 -2.64
C TYR A 98 1.20 -16.77 -3.01
N ARG A 99 0.86 -17.99 -2.59
CA ARG A 99 -0.40 -18.65 -2.98
C ARG A 99 -1.63 -17.99 -2.37
N ASP A 100 -1.55 -17.56 -1.11
CA ASP A 100 -2.71 -17.00 -0.42
C ASP A 100 -2.68 -15.47 -0.41
N HIS A 101 -1.98 -14.88 0.57
CA HIS A 101 -2.05 -13.45 0.85
C HIS A 101 -1.57 -12.58 -0.31
N ILE A 102 -0.41 -12.89 -0.92
CA ILE A 102 0.16 -12.08 -2.00
C ILE A 102 -0.69 -12.16 -3.26
N THR A 103 -1.15 -13.34 -3.68
CA THR A 103 -1.99 -13.47 -4.88
C THR A 103 -3.32 -12.74 -4.70
N ARG A 104 -3.98 -12.90 -3.55
CA ARG A 104 -5.23 -12.19 -3.25
C ARG A 104 -5.02 -10.68 -3.25
N SER A 105 -3.99 -10.22 -2.57
CA SER A 105 -3.63 -8.80 -2.48
C SER A 105 -3.28 -8.22 -3.84
N ALA A 106 -2.57 -8.98 -4.68
CA ALA A 106 -2.22 -8.58 -6.05
C ALA A 106 -3.47 -8.33 -6.88
N ILE A 107 -4.47 -9.20 -6.79
CA ILE A 107 -5.74 -9.03 -7.52
C ILE A 107 -6.48 -7.79 -7.02
N THR A 108 -6.66 -7.65 -5.70
CA THR A 108 -7.36 -6.51 -5.09
C THR A 108 -6.70 -5.19 -5.47
N ALA A 109 -5.38 -5.06 -5.23
CA ALA A 109 -4.64 -3.86 -5.53
C ALA A 109 -4.62 -3.55 -7.04
N THR A 110 -4.49 -4.58 -7.90
CA THR A 110 -4.52 -4.38 -9.36
C THR A 110 -5.87 -3.83 -9.83
N LEU A 111 -6.98 -4.37 -9.32
CA LEU A 111 -8.31 -3.87 -9.65
C LEU A 111 -8.50 -2.42 -9.17
N ALA A 112 -8.03 -2.10 -7.97
CA ALA A 112 -8.06 -0.75 -7.44
C ALA A 112 -7.20 0.22 -8.28
N ALA A 113 -6.00 -0.20 -8.69
CA ALA A 113 -5.12 0.57 -9.56
C ALA A 113 -5.78 0.88 -10.91
N ILE A 114 -6.33 -0.15 -11.58
CA ILE A 114 -7.04 0.02 -12.85
C ILE A 114 -8.19 1.02 -12.69
N ARG A 115 -8.99 0.90 -11.62
CA ARG A 115 -10.10 1.81 -11.38
C ARG A 115 -9.64 3.26 -11.23
N ARG A 116 -8.58 3.49 -10.43
CA ARG A 116 -8.01 4.82 -10.22
C ARG A 116 -7.42 5.41 -11.50
N ILE A 117 -6.79 4.59 -12.33
CA ILE A 117 -6.29 5.01 -13.65
C ILE A 117 -7.45 5.44 -14.54
N GLN A 118 -8.55 4.69 -14.56
CA GLN A 118 -9.75 5.04 -15.34
C GLN A 118 -10.36 6.35 -14.85
N ASP A 119 -10.49 6.53 -13.53
CA ASP A 119 -11.03 7.75 -12.94
C ASP A 119 -10.12 8.96 -13.24
N ALA A 120 -8.79 8.80 -13.14
CA ALA A 120 -7.82 9.85 -13.48
C ALA A 120 -7.80 10.19 -14.98
N ALA A 121 -7.91 9.19 -15.85
CA ALA A 121 -8.02 9.40 -17.29
C ALA A 121 -9.32 10.14 -17.65
N ALA A 122 -10.45 9.79 -17.03
CA ALA A 122 -11.73 10.48 -17.24
C ALA A 122 -11.67 11.96 -16.84
N LEU A 123 -11.00 12.29 -15.72
CA LEU A 123 -10.77 13.67 -15.29
C LEU A 123 -9.87 14.45 -16.26
N SER A 124 -8.92 13.77 -16.92
CA SER A 124 -8.03 14.39 -17.92
C SER A 124 -8.73 14.69 -19.25
N HIS A 125 -9.88 14.05 -19.52
CA HIS A 125 -10.66 14.16 -20.75
C HIS A 125 -12.02 14.87 -20.56
N VAL A 126 -12.20 15.66 -19.49
CA VAL A 126 -13.42 16.45 -19.25
C VAL A 126 -13.61 17.45 -20.41
N GLY A 127 -14.37 17.03 -21.44
CA GLY A 127 -14.64 17.79 -22.66
C GLY A 127 -14.86 16.94 -23.91
N GLU A 128 -14.28 15.73 -23.99
CA GLU A 128 -14.39 14.84 -25.14
C GLU A 128 -15.04 13.53 -24.71
N GLY A 129 -16.32 13.33 -25.07
CA GLY A 129 -17.18 12.23 -24.59
C GLY A 129 -16.82 10.80 -25.03
N LEU A 130 -15.53 10.48 -25.19
CA LEU A 130 -15.01 9.16 -25.55
C LEU A 130 -13.85 8.78 -24.63
N VAL A 131 -14.07 7.78 -23.78
CA VAL A 131 -12.98 7.11 -23.05
C VAL A 131 -12.12 6.38 -24.06
N THR A 132 -10.94 6.91 -24.37
CA THR A 132 -9.96 6.19 -25.19
C THR A 132 -9.05 5.38 -24.27
N TRP A 133 -8.69 4.15 -24.67
CA TRP A 133 -7.71 3.32 -23.95
C TRP A 133 -6.26 3.83 -24.10
N ASN A 134 -6.07 5.01 -24.70
CA ASN A 134 -4.76 5.64 -24.86
C ASN A 134 -4.40 6.44 -23.61
N ILE A 135 -4.18 5.72 -22.51
CA ILE A 135 -3.80 6.32 -21.24
C ILE A 135 -2.34 6.77 -21.34
N SER A 136 -2.11 8.07 -21.15
CA SER A 136 -0.76 8.64 -21.16
C SER A 136 0.12 7.94 -20.10
N PRO A 137 1.35 7.53 -20.44
CA PRO A 137 2.34 7.10 -19.45
C PRO A 137 2.71 8.20 -18.46
N SER A 138 2.47 9.47 -18.78
CA SER A 138 2.66 10.58 -17.83
C SER A 138 1.46 10.82 -16.90
N LEU A 139 0.36 10.07 -17.05
CA LEU A 139 -0.77 10.15 -16.14
C LEU A 139 -0.29 9.74 -14.74
N GLN A 140 -0.55 10.58 -13.76
CA GLN A 140 -0.23 10.28 -12.36
C GLN A 140 -1.51 10.02 -11.57
N ALA A 141 -1.39 9.18 -10.54
CA ALA A 141 -2.43 9.06 -9.53
C ALA A 141 -2.75 10.45 -8.96
N SER A 142 -4.04 10.75 -8.78
CA SER A 142 -4.43 11.98 -8.09
C SER A 142 -3.78 12.00 -6.70
N LEU A 143 -3.24 13.17 -6.32
CA LEU A 143 -2.61 13.40 -5.02
C LEU A 143 -3.58 13.19 -3.83
N GLU A 144 -4.89 13.17 -4.10
CA GLU A 144 -5.97 13.17 -3.10
C GLU A 144 -6.81 11.89 -3.08
N PHE A 145 -6.26 10.74 -3.48
CA PHE A 145 -6.95 9.48 -3.17
C PHE A 145 -6.69 9.10 -1.71
N GLY A 146 -7.54 9.61 -0.83
CA GLY A 146 -7.51 9.42 0.62
C GLY A 146 -8.91 9.47 1.17
N VAL A 147 -9.74 8.47 0.89
CA VAL A 147 -11.07 8.43 1.53
C VAL A 147 -10.85 7.98 2.97
N LEU A 148 -11.16 8.85 3.93
CA LEU A 148 -11.23 8.57 5.36
C LEU A 148 -12.71 8.63 5.75
N TRP A 149 -13.25 7.52 6.24
CA TRP A 149 -14.63 7.47 6.72
C TRP A 149 -14.73 6.65 8.00
N ILE A 150 -15.78 6.91 8.75
CA ILE A 150 -15.99 6.35 10.09
C ILE A 150 -17.38 5.76 10.12
N ASP A 151 -17.45 4.45 10.39
CA ASP A 151 -18.70 3.75 10.62
C ASP A 151 -18.85 3.50 12.13
N PHE A 152 -20.05 3.73 12.67
CA PHE A 152 -20.35 3.44 14.08
C PHE A 152 -21.30 2.26 14.17
N GLU A 153 -20.91 1.25 14.94
CA GLU A 153 -21.78 0.16 15.34
C GLU A 153 -22.18 0.32 16.81
N VAL A 154 -23.46 0.14 17.13
CA VAL A 154 -23.97 0.17 18.50
C VAL A 154 -24.25 -1.27 18.92
N GLU A 155 -23.51 -1.76 19.91
CA GLU A 155 -23.68 -3.08 20.50
C GLU A 155 -24.92 -3.11 21.42
N GLU A 156 -25.45 -4.32 21.70
CA GLU A 156 -26.66 -4.52 22.51
C GLU A 156 -26.56 -3.93 23.93
N ASP A 157 -25.35 -3.72 24.44
CA ASP A 157 -25.04 -3.15 25.75
C ASP A 157 -24.88 -1.61 25.73
N LEU A 158 -25.26 -0.94 24.63
CA LEU A 158 -25.09 0.49 24.38
C LEU A 158 -23.62 0.93 24.19
N ARG A 159 -22.67 -0.01 24.07
CA ARG A 159 -21.29 0.32 23.67
C ARG A 159 -21.27 0.71 22.19
N LYS A 160 -20.56 1.78 21.86
CA LYS A 160 -20.34 2.21 20.48
C LYS A 160 -18.94 1.79 20.05
N THR A 161 -18.85 1.06 18.94
CA THR A 161 -17.58 0.73 18.28
C THR A 161 -17.46 1.57 17.02
N ALA A 162 -16.35 2.31 16.89
CA ALA A 162 -16.06 3.12 15.70
C ALA A 162 -15.05 2.39 14.82
N HIS A 163 -15.41 2.16 13.57
CA HIS A 163 -14.53 1.60 12.54
C HIS A 163 -14.00 2.74 11.68
N VAL A 164 -12.70 3.03 11.81
CA VAL A 164 -12.02 4.02 10.96
C VAL A 164 -11.49 3.31 9.72
N HIS A 165 -12.02 3.70 8.57
CA HIS A 165 -11.58 3.22 7.28
C HIS A 165 -10.80 4.32 6.57
N PHE A 166 -9.62 3.98 6.09
CA PHE A 166 -8.83 4.90 5.29
C PHE A 166 -8.21 4.19 4.10
N ASN A 167 -8.22 4.87 2.95
CA ASN A 167 -7.55 4.42 1.74
C ASN A 167 -6.63 5.52 1.24
N PHE A 168 -5.53 5.76 1.96
CA PHE A 168 -4.56 6.79 1.61
C PHE A 168 -3.68 6.34 0.45
N TYR A 169 -3.45 7.22 -0.52
CA TYR A 169 -2.33 7.14 -1.46
C TYR A 169 -1.18 7.98 -0.89
N ASN A 170 -0.11 7.35 -0.41
CA ASN A 170 1.08 8.05 0.09
C ASN A 170 2.25 7.97 -0.90
N GLY A 171 2.03 8.46 -2.12
CA GLY A 171 3.10 8.79 -3.07
C GLY A 171 3.67 10.21 -2.91
N ARG A 172 3.16 10.99 -1.96
CA ARG A 172 3.92 12.09 -1.35
C ARG A 172 4.66 11.47 -0.17
N HIS A 173 5.85 11.98 0.16
CA HIS A 173 6.32 11.97 1.55
C HIS A 173 5.12 12.07 2.49
N VAL A 174 5.13 11.42 3.67
CA VAL A 174 4.21 11.76 4.75
C VAL A 174 4.42 13.24 5.08
N ASP A 175 3.83 14.11 4.27
CA ASP A 175 3.80 15.54 4.40
C ASP A 175 2.60 15.82 5.29
N ASN A 176 2.67 16.93 6.01
CA ASN A 176 1.84 17.28 7.16
C ASN A 176 0.34 17.47 6.86
N THR A 177 -0.17 16.93 5.75
CA THR A 177 -1.54 17.08 5.26
C THR A 177 -2.43 15.88 5.54
N VAL A 178 -1.88 14.65 5.67
CA VAL A 178 -2.71 13.44 5.91
C VAL A 178 -2.93 13.17 7.40
N LEU A 179 -1.89 13.37 8.23
CA LEU A 179 -1.98 13.22 9.69
C LEU A 179 -3.10 14.06 10.33
N PRO A 180 -3.30 15.35 9.96
CA PRO A 180 -4.38 16.15 10.52
C PRO A 180 -5.76 15.56 10.28
N HIS A 181 -6.04 14.99 9.10
CA HIS A 181 -7.36 14.39 8.82
C HIS A 181 -7.61 13.13 9.67
N LEU A 182 -6.58 12.31 9.91
CA LEU A 182 -6.69 11.17 10.82
C LEU A 182 -6.89 11.63 12.27
N ILE A 183 -6.17 12.67 12.70
CA ILE A 183 -6.34 13.28 14.02
C ILE A 183 -7.77 13.83 14.15
N GLU A 184 -8.28 14.55 13.14
CA GLU A 184 -9.66 15.05 13.12
C GLU A 184 -10.71 13.93 13.18
N ALA A 185 -10.47 12.80 12.51
CA ALA A 185 -11.34 11.64 12.59
C ALA A 185 -11.34 11.01 13.99
N LEU A 186 -10.17 10.88 14.62
CA LEU A 186 -10.05 10.38 15.99
C LEU A 186 -10.67 11.35 17.00
N ASP A 187 -10.45 12.66 16.85
CA ASP A 187 -11.08 13.70 17.66
C ASP A 187 -12.60 13.69 17.51
N TYR A 188 -13.11 13.47 16.28
CA TYR A 188 -14.53 13.30 16.04
C TYR A 188 -15.10 12.07 16.77
N ILE A 189 -14.42 10.93 16.72
CA ILE A 189 -14.82 9.72 17.47
C ILE A 189 -14.85 10.00 18.98
N LEU A 190 -13.81 10.65 19.51
CA LEU A 190 -13.74 11.02 20.91
C LEU A 190 -14.86 11.99 21.32
N SER A 191 -15.23 12.94 20.44
CA SER A 191 -16.35 13.85 20.68
C SER A 191 -17.71 13.13 20.73
N GLN A 192 -17.90 12.08 19.93
CA GLN A 192 -19.12 11.26 19.92
C GLN A 192 -19.18 10.29 21.12
N ALA A 193 -18.04 9.93 21.69
CA ALA A 193 -17.94 9.12 22.91
C ALA A 193 -18.23 9.93 24.18
N THR A 194 -17.98 11.25 24.16
CA THR A 194 -18.15 12.15 25.32
C THR A 194 -19.47 12.92 25.34
N ALA A 195 -20.27 12.87 24.26
CA ALA A 195 -21.57 13.57 24.16
C ALA A 195 -22.74 12.88 24.90
N CYS A 196 -22.47 12.13 25.98
CA CYS A 196 -23.48 11.56 26.88
C CYS A 196 -23.74 12.45 28.09
#